data_AF-D1AEE9-F1
#
_entry.id   AF-D1AEE9-F1
#
_cell.length_a   1.000
_cell.length_b   1.000
_cell.length_c   1.000
_cell.angle_alpha   90.00
_cell.angle_beta   90.00
_cell.angle_gamma   90.00
#
_symmetry.space_group_name_H-M   'P 1'
#
loop_
_entity.id
_entity.type
_entity.pdbx_description
1 polymer ?
#
loop_
_entity_poly.entity_id
_entity_poly.type
_entity_poly.pdbx_seq_one_letter_code
_entity_poly.pdbx_strand_id
1 'polypeptide(L)'
;MDLTGTSRTGPGRLDPLHRRRLTRAVERALRGTGRARLSVSACDLTTGAGYSYGTARRFVTASIVKVDILAALLLRLGRQGRSLDGPQREQAARMIIDSDNDAASALWAQIGGAAGLSEANEALGLRETTATGAGWGLTGTSARDQIRLLRALAGPGGPLAASDRELIWEFMGAVNAGQRWGVGAAAGSAGRVALKNGWLPRSADGGLWVINSIGRIRDGHDYLIAVLSDRNATKEAGIALVERVAVTVMDALRQTTSR
;
A
#
# COMPACT_ATOMS: atom_id res chain seq x y z
N MET A 1 -12.17 43.45 26.51
CA MET A 1 -10.76 43.19 26.15
C MET A 1 -10.23 42.31 27.26
N ASP A 2 -9.95 41.03 27.05
CA ASP A 2 -8.98 40.56 26.08
C ASP A 2 -9.29 39.12 25.60
N LEU A 3 -8.90 38.86 24.36
CA LEU A 3 -9.16 37.68 23.55
C LEU A 3 -7.96 36.73 23.63
N THR A 4 -8.11 35.54 24.19
CA THR A 4 -7.17 34.43 23.93
C THR A 4 -7.93 33.13 23.68
N GLY A 5 -8.65 33.09 22.58
CA GLY A 5 -9.08 31.83 21.96
C GLY A 5 -7.88 31.12 21.37
N THR A 6 -7.19 30.30 22.17
CA THR A 6 -6.23 29.31 21.64
C THR A 6 -7.02 28.26 20.85
N SER A 7 -7.08 28.46 19.53
CA SER A 7 -7.51 27.48 18.55
C SER A 7 -6.55 26.28 18.58
N ARG A 8 -6.80 25.32 19.47
CA ARG A 8 -6.22 23.98 19.41
C ARG A 8 -6.75 23.31 18.15
N THR A 9 -5.95 23.28 17.09
CA THR A 9 -6.20 22.44 15.91
C THR A 9 -6.38 21.00 16.38
N GLY A 10 -7.56 20.43 16.16
CA GLY A 10 -7.88 19.05 16.55
C GLY A 10 -6.92 18.02 15.90
N PRO A 11 -6.85 16.81 16.45
CA PRO A 11 -5.94 15.78 15.96
C PRO A 11 -6.24 15.40 14.50
N GLY A 12 -5.18 15.15 13.74
CA GLY A 12 -5.22 14.23 12.60
C GLY A 12 -5.50 14.78 11.20
N ARG A 13 -5.43 16.10 10.95
CA ARG A 13 -5.52 16.62 9.57
C ARG A 13 -4.37 17.55 9.25
N LEU A 14 -3.74 17.31 8.10
CA LEU A 14 -2.85 18.30 7.49
C LEU A 14 -3.57 19.63 7.37
N ASP A 15 -2.91 20.69 7.84
CA ASP A 15 -3.34 22.09 7.69
C ASP A 15 -3.81 22.36 6.24
N PRO A 16 -4.92 23.10 6.01
CA PRO A 16 -5.44 23.33 4.68
C PRO A 16 -4.46 23.95 3.68
N LEU A 17 -3.57 24.86 4.11
CA LEU A 17 -2.56 25.46 3.23
C LEU A 17 -1.47 24.45 2.89
N HIS A 18 -0.97 23.69 3.87
CA HIS A 18 -0.03 22.60 3.62
C HIS A 18 -0.62 21.55 2.67
N ARG A 19 -1.88 21.14 2.89
CA ARG A 19 -2.60 20.23 2.00
C ARG A 19 -2.70 20.75 0.57
N ARG A 20 -3.06 22.03 0.37
CA ARG A 20 -3.12 22.65 -0.97
C ARG A 20 -1.75 22.68 -1.65
N ARG A 21 -0.68 23.01 -0.92
CA ARG A 21 0.69 23.01 -1.43
C ARG A 21 1.13 21.60 -1.86
N LEU A 22 0.83 20.60 -1.03
CA LEU A 22 1.11 19.19 -1.32
C LEU A 22 0.32 18.70 -2.56
N THR A 23 -0.97 19.02 -2.66
CA THR A 23 -1.76 18.70 -3.87
C THR A 23 -1.16 19.30 -5.12
N ARG A 24 -0.77 20.58 -5.09
CA ARG A 24 -0.08 21.19 -6.23
C ARG A 24 1.21 20.44 -6.55
N ALA A 25 2.01 20.05 -5.56
CA ALA A 25 3.25 19.30 -5.77
C ALA A 25 3.01 17.94 -6.44
N VAL A 26 2.01 17.19 -5.99
CA VAL A 26 1.58 15.92 -6.63
C VAL A 26 1.12 16.15 -8.07
N GLU A 27 0.35 17.21 -8.33
CA GLU A 27 -0.05 17.58 -9.69
C GLU A 27 1.15 17.97 -10.57
N ARG A 28 2.19 18.61 -10.00
CA ARG A 28 3.43 18.89 -10.74
C ARG A 28 4.16 17.61 -11.14
N ALA A 29 4.19 16.61 -10.26
CA ALA A 29 4.86 15.33 -10.53
C ALA A 29 4.23 14.57 -11.71
N LEU A 30 2.95 14.83 -11.99
CA LEU A 30 2.20 14.28 -13.14
C LEU A 30 2.40 15.05 -14.45
N ARG A 31 3.01 16.24 -14.43
CA ARG A 31 3.24 16.97 -15.69
C ARG A 31 4.33 16.29 -16.50
N GLY A 32 4.10 16.15 -17.80
CA GLY A 32 5.05 15.51 -18.71
C GLY A 32 5.08 13.98 -18.63
N THR A 33 4.24 13.33 -17.81
CA THR A 33 4.18 11.86 -17.72
C THR A 33 3.20 11.22 -18.73
N GLY A 34 2.76 12.00 -19.71
CA GLY A 34 1.87 11.55 -20.78
C GLY A 34 0.49 11.14 -20.26
N ARG A 35 0.13 9.87 -20.44
CA ARG A 35 -1.19 9.30 -20.10
C ARG A 35 -1.27 8.77 -18.68
N ALA A 36 -0.18 8.87 -17.90
CA ALA A 36 -0.11 8.29 -16.57
C ALA A 36 -1.22 8.80 -15.64
N ARG A 37 -1.82 7.89 -14.90
CA ARG A 37 -2.77 8.21 -13.83
C ARG A 37 -2.13 7.86 -12.49
N LEU A 38 -2.59 8.52 -11.43
CA LEU A 38 -2.05 8.35 -10.09
C LEU A 38 -3.15 8.48 -9.04
N SER A 39 -3.03 7.68 -8.00
CA SER A 39 -3.72 7.85 -6.72
C SER A 39 -2.71 7.63 -5.60
N VAL A 40 -2.82 8.43 -4.54
CA VAL A 40 -2.03 8.23 -3.32
C VAL A 40 -2.92 8.40 -2.11
N SER A 41 -2.68 7.58 -1.11
CA SER A 41 -3.23 7.75 0.23
C SER A 41 -2.10 7.48 1.23
N ALA A 42 -1.96 8.35 2.22
CA ALA A 42 -0.93 8.23 3.24
C ALA A 42 -1.46 8.75 4.58
N CYS A 43 -0.98 8.18 5.67
CA CYS A 43 -1.30 8.62 7.01
C CYS A 43 -0.17 8.35 7.99
N ASP A 44 -0.05 9.24 8.97
CA ASP A 44 0.75 9.10 10.17
C ASP A 44 -0.14 8.53 11.27
N LEU A 45 0.19 7.34 11.77
CA LEU A 45 -0.52 6.67 12.86
C LEU A 45 -0.19 7.29 14.22
N THR A 46 0.94 7.98 14.35
CA THR A 46 1.37 8.66 15.59
C THR A 46 0.58 9.94 15.81
N THR A 47 0.37 10.76 14.77
CA THR A 47 -0.34 12.05 14.88
C THR A 47 -1.78 12.03 14.35
N GLY A 48 -2.14 10.97 13.62
CA GLY A 48 -3.39 10.85 12.88
C GLY A 48 -3.43 11.64 11.56
N ALA A 49 -2.39 12.42 11.23
CA ALA A 49 -2.37 13.25 10.02
C ALA A 49 -2.49 12.40 8.76
N GLY A 50 -3.24 12.87 7.75
CA GLY A 50 -3.44 12.10 6.52
C GLY A 50 -3.58 12.96 5.27
N TYR A 51 -3.19 12.37 4.15
CA TYR A 51 -3.27 12.95 2.81
C TYR A 51 -3.85 11.93 1.82
N SER A 52 -4.62 12.39 0.84
CA SER A 52 -5.02 11.56 -0.28
C SER A 52 -5.27 12.38 -1.53
N TYR A 53 -4.98 11.79 -2.69
CA TYR A 53 -5.15 12.37 -4.02
C TYR A 53 -5.69 11.32 -4.99
N GLY A 54 -6.54 11.73 -5.94
CA GLY A 54 -7.05 10.85 -6.99
C GLY A 54 -7.88 9.67 -6.49
N THR A 55 -8.63 9.84 -5.40
CA THR A 55 -9.27 8.73 -4.65
C THR A 55 -10.44 8.05 -5.36
N ALA A 56 -11.04 8.69 -6.36
CA ALA A 56 -12.10 8.09 -7.18
C ALA A 56 -11.55 7.08 -8.20
N ARG A 57 -10.23 7.05 -8.43
CA ARG A 57 -9.60 6.17 -9.41
C ARG A 57 -9.50 4.74 -8.87
N ARG A 58 -9.47 3.78 -9.80
CA ARG A 58 -9.22 2.36 -9.55
C ARG A 58 -8.06 1.90 -10.40
N PHE A 59 -7.27 1.00 -9.84
CA PHE A 59 -6.06 0.46 -10.45
C PHE A 59 -6.08 -1.05 -10.29
N VAL A 60 -5.47 -1.77 -11.23
CA VAL A 60 -5.14 -3.16 -10.92
C VAL A 60 -3.96 -3.21 -9.97
N THR A 61 -4.00 -4.17 -9.07
CA THR A 61 -3.03 -4.37 -8.00
C THR A 61 -1.66 -4.78 -8.53
N ALA A 62 -1.61 -5.59 -9.59
CA ALA A 62 -0.42 -6.37 -9.91
C ALA A 62 0.07 -7.11 -8.64
N SER A 63 1.37 -7.13 -8.36
CA SER A 63 1.92 -7.90 -7.22
C SER A 63 1.64 -7.32 -5.81
N ILE A 64 0.99 -6.16 -5.65
CA ILE A 64 0.64 -5.69 -4.29
C ILE A 64 -0.46 -6.55 -3.65
N VAL A 65 -1.30 -7.21 -4.46
CA VAL A 65 -2.34 -8.14 -3.97
C VAL A 65 -1.77 -9.32 -3.21
N LYS A 66 -0.48 -9.63 -3.36
CA LYS A 66 0.17 -10.72 -2.63
C LYS A 66 0.14 -10.51 -1.11
N VAL A 67 0.12 -9.25 -0.65
CA VAL A 67 -0.11 -8.93 0.78
C VAL A 67 -1.53 -9.32 1.20
N ASP A 68 -2.51 -9.05 0.34
CA ASP A 68 -3.92 -9.37 0.55
C ASP A 68 -4.17 -10.89 0.52
N ILE A 69 -3.52 -11.62 -0.40
CA ILE A 69 -3.54 -13.09 -0.47
C ILE A 69 -3.01 -13.70 0.83
N LEU A 70 -1.88 -13.21 1.34
CA LEU A 70 -1.30 -13.71 2.58
C LEU A 70 -2.22 -13.41 3.78
N ALA A 71 -2.77 -12.20 3.86
CA ALA A 71 -3.74 -11.85 4.89
C ALA A 71 -4.99 -12.75 4.82
N ALA A 72 -5.53 -13.02 3.64
CA ALA A 72 -6.67 -13.91 3.42
C ALA A 72 -6.38 -15.35 3.88
N LEU A 73 -5.19 -15.87 3.57
CA LEU A 73 -4.77 -17.21 4.01
C LEU A 73 -4.68 -17.30 5.53
N LEU A 74 -4.05 -16.31 6.17
CA LEU A 74 -3.89 -16.27 7.62
C LEU A 74 -5.25 -16.14 8.34
N LEU A 75 -6.16 -15.31 7.82
CA LEU A 75 -7.54 -15.23 8.31
C LEU A 75 -8.27 -16.58 8.24
N ARG A 76 -8.16 -17.26 7.10
CA ARG A 76 -8.81 -18.56 6.88
C ARG A 76 -8.25 -19.62 7.83
N LEU A 77 -6.94 -19.67 8.01
CA LEU A 77 -6.28 -20.61 8.93
C LEU A 77 -6.61 -20.30 10.40
N GLY A 78 -6.59 -19.02 10.78
CA GLY A 78 -6.94 -18.58 12.14
C GLY A 78 -8.36 -18.99 12.55
N ARG A 79 -9.33 -18.89 11.63
CA ARG A 79 -10.72 -19.38 11.85
C ARG A 79 -10.80 -20.91 12.04
N GLN A 80 -9.81 -21.64 11.55
CA GLN A 80 -9.69 -23.09 11.73
C GLN A 80 -8.83 -23.46 12.95
N GLY A 81 -8.36 -22.49 13.72
CA GLY A 81 -7.40 -22.72 14.82
C GLY A 81 -6.04 -23.23 14.34
N ARG A 82 -5.65 -22.89 13.09
CA ARG A 82 -4.40 -23.32 12.47
C ARG A 82 -3.48 -22.12 12.20
N SER A 83 -2.18 -22.42 12.09
CA SER A 83 -1.16 -21.51 11.58
C SER A 83 -0.64 -22.01 10.23
N LEU A 84 0.19 -21.22 9.55
CA LEU A 84 0.90 -21.69 8.36
C LEU A 84 1.75 -22.92 8.70
N ASP A 85 1.66 -23.95 7.88
CA ASP A 85 2.65 -25.02 7.88
C ASP A 85 3.97 -24.60 7.21
N GLY A 86 4.97 -25.49 7.24
CA GLY A 86 6.29 -25.22 6.65
C GLY A 86 6.21 -24.82 5.17
N PRO A 87 5.59 -25.63 4.29
CA PRO A 87 5.40 -25.29 2.88
C PRO A 87 4.68 -23.97 2.64
N GLN A 88 3.61 -23.69 3.38
CA GLN A 88 2.87 -22.43 3.27
C GLN A 88 3.73 -21.23 3.69
N ARG A 89 4.52 -21.35 4.76
CA ARG A 89 5.44 -20.29 5.20
C ARG A 89 6.51 -20.01 4.15
N GLU A 90 7.08 -21.04 3.53
CA GLU A 90 8.06 -20.90 2.46
C GLU A 90 7.46 -20.23 1.21
N GLN A 91 6.27 -20.68 0.78
CA GLN A 91 5.53 -20.05 -0.32
C GLN A 91 5.21 -18.60 -0.01
N ALA A 92 4.76 -18.28 1.21
CA ALA A 92 4.46 -16.92 1.63
C ALA A 92 5.72 -16.03 1.60
N ALA A 93 6.86 -16.55 2.08
CA ALA A 93 8.14 -15.85 2.03
C ALA A 93 8.54 -15.54 0.58
N ARG A 94 8.61 -16.54 -0.31
CA ARG A 94 8.94 -16.32 -1.74
C ARG A 94 7.98 -15.37 -2.43
N MET A 95 6.68 -15.52 -2.16
CA MET A 95 5.63 -14.66 -2.72
C MET A 95 5.82 -13.18 -2.31
N ILE A 96 6.15 -12.89 -1.05
CA ILE A 96 6.29 -11.51 -0.59
C ILE A 96 7.68 -10.95 -0.92
N ILE A 97 8.74 -11.68 -0.59
CA ILE A 97 10.14 -11.21 -0.64
C ILE A 97 10.63 -11.06 -2.08
N ASP A 98 10.42 -12.10 -2.89
CA ASP A 98 10.90 -12.15 -4.28
C ASP A 98 9.80 -11.87 -5.29
N SER A 99 8.56 -11.76 -4.84
CA SER A 99 7.40 -11.56 -5.70
C SER A 99 7.11 -12.76 -6.61
N ASP A 100 7.45 -13.98 -6.19
CA ASP A 100 7.22 -15.26 -6.89
C ASP A 100 5.73 -15.43 -7.27
N ASN A 101 5.47 -15.73 -8.54
CA ASN A 101 4.11 -15.85 -9.08
C ASN A 101 3.52 -17.26 -8.92
N ASP A 102 4.36 -18.30 -8.88
CA ASP A 102 3.91 -19.68 -8.71
C ASP A 102 3.50 -19.90 -7.26
N ALA A 103 4.30 -19.39 -6.31
CA ALA A 103 3.94 -19.34 -4.91
C ALA A 103 2.63 -18.54 -4.70
N ALA A 104 2.48 -17.40 -5.35
CA ALA A 104 1.24 -16.62 -5.28
C ALA A 104 0.03 -17.38 -5.82
N SER A 105 0.19 -18.10 -6.92
CA SER A 105 -0.90 -18.86 -7.54
C SER A 105 -1.29 -20.07 -6.69
N ALA A 106 -0.31 -20.73 -6.06
CA ALA A 106 -0.57 -21.81 -5.11
C ALA A 106 -1.35 -21.32 -3.88
N LEU A 107 -0.93 -20.20 -3.27
CA LEU A 107 -1.62 -19.64 -2.11
C LEU A 107 -2.99 -19.03 -2.49
N TRP A 108 -3.12 -18.44 -3.68
CA TRP A 108 -4.40 -17.99 -4.24
C TRP A 108 -5.41 -19.13 -4.36
N ALA A 109 -4.98 -20.31 -4.84
CA ALA A 109 -5.83 -21.48 -4.91
C ALA A 109 -6.28 -21.94 -3.51
N GLN A 110 -5.36 -21.93 -2.52
CA GLN A 110 -5.66 -22.35 -1.15
C GLN A 110 -6.68 -21.44 -0.44
N ILE A 111 -6.72 -20.14 -0.76
CA ILE A 111 -7.76 -19.26 -0.21
C ILE A 111 -9.12 -19.47 -0.89
N GLY A 112 -9.20 -20.20 -2.01
CA GLY A 112 -10.42 -20.36 -2.80
C GLY A 112 -10.56 -19.32 -3.92
N GLY A 113 -9.44 -18.73 -4.34
CA GLY A 113 -9.37 -17.73 -5.40
C GLY A 113 -10.15 -16.46 -5.08
N ALA A 114 -10.90 -15.95 -6.06
CA ALA A 114 -11.58 -14.67 -5.95
C ALA A 114 -12.62 -14.62 -4.81
N ALA A 115 -13.33 -15.72 -4.57
CA ALA A 115 -14.31 -15.80 -3.48
C ALA A 115 -13.64 -15.70 -2.11
N GLY A 116 -12.52 -16.41 -1.93
CA GLY A 116 -11.72 -16.33 -0.71
C GLY A 116 -11.13 -14.96 -0.44
N LEU A 117 -10.64 -14.30 -1.48
CA LEU A 117 -10.16 -12.92 -1.35
C LEU A 117 -11.31 -11.97 -0.99
N SER A 118 -12.47 -12.10 -1.62
CA SER A 118 -13.65 -11.27 -1.31
C SER A 118 -14.09 -11.42 0.15
N GLU A 119 -14.14 -12.65 0.67
CA GLU A 119 -14.49 -12.92 2.08
C GLU A 119 -13.47 -12.28 3.05
N ALA A 120 -12.18 -12.36 2.73
CA ALA A 120 -11.14 -11.69 3.50
C ALA A 120 -11.27 -10.17 3.41
N ASN A 121 -11.58 -9.63 2.23
CA ASN A 121 -11.78 -8.21 2.00
C ASN A 121 -12.94 -7.64 2.82
N GLU A 122 -14.03 -8.38 2.96
CA GLU A 122 -15.14 -8.01 3.84
C GLU A 122 -14.69 -7.93 5.30
N ALA A 123 -13.95 -8.94 5.78
CA ALA A 123 -13.42 -8.97 7.15
C ALA A 123 -12.41 -7.83 7.42
N LEU A 124 -11.60 -7.48 6.42
CA LEU A 124 -10.60 -6.40 6.49
C LEU A 124 -11.18 -5.01 6.17
N GLY A 125 -12.44 -4.93 5.75
CA GLY A 125 -13.12 -3.69 5.38
C GLY A 125 -12.64 -3.06 4.06
N LEU A 126 -12.09 -3.87 3.15
CA LEU A 126 -11.67 -3.49 1.80
C LEU A 126 -12.89 -3.43 0.86
N ARG A 127 -13.44 -2.23 0.67
CA ARG A 127 -14.75 -2.03 0.00
C ARG A 127 -14.65 -1.74 -1.50
N GLU A 128 -13.45 -1.43 -1.96
CA GLU A 128 -13.14 -0.98 -3.31
C GLU A 128 -12.15 -1.94 -4.01
N THR A 129 -11.80 -3.04 -3.33
CA THR A 129 -10.89 -4.08 -3.80
C THR A 129 -11.69 -5.29 -4.25
N THR A 130 -11.64 -5.57 -5.54
CA THR A 130 -12.50 -6.56 -6.18
C THR A 130 -11.64 -7.48 -7.04
N ALA A 131 -11.54 -8.73 -6.62
CA ALA A 131 -10.96 -9.79 -7.44
C ALA A 131 -11.84 -10.05 -8.65
N THR A 132 -11.22 -10.43 -9.76
CA THR A 132 -11.94 -10.90 -10.95
C THR A 132 -11.50 -12.33 -11.26
N GLY A 133 -12.27 -13.05 -12.07
CA GLY A 133 -11.87 -14.36 -12.60
C GLY A 133 -10.68 -14.31 -13.55
N ALA A 134 -10.17 -13.11 -13.89
CA ALA A 134 -9.09 -12.91 -14.86
C ALA A 134 -7.68 -13.11 -14.27
N GLY A 135 -7.58 -13.52 -13.00
CA GLY A 135 -6.31 -13.80 -12.30
C GLY A 135 -6.00 -12.79 -11.19
N TRP A 136 -5.29 -13.26 -10.16
CA TRP A 136 -5.07 -12.51 -8.91
C TRP A 136 -4.45 -11.12 -9.14
N GLY A 137 -3.50 -10.99 -10.06
CA GLY A 137 -2.79 -9.73 -10.34
C GLY A 137 -3.66 -8.67 -11.04
N LEU A 138 -4.81 -9.06 -11.58
CA LEU A 138 -5.77 -8.17 -12.21
C LEU A 138 -6.88 -7.72 -11.25
N THR A 139 -6.81 -8.10 -9.98
CA THR A 139 -7.66 -7.57 -8.90
C THR A 139 -7.61 -6.05 -8.92
N GLY A 140 -8.78 -5.41 -9.01
CA GLY A 140 -8.93 -3.97 -8.94
C GLY A 140 -8.87 -3.50 -7.48
N THR A 141 -8.31 -2.31 -7.22
CA THR A 141 -8.25 -1.72 -5.88
C THR A 141 -8.24 -0.18 -5.92
N SER A 142 -8.24 0.45 -4.75
CA SER A 142 -8.04 1.88 -4.54
C SER A 142 -6.88 2.12 -3.56
N ALA A 143 -6.25 3.30 -3.61
CA ALA A 143 -5.23 3.65 -2.63
C ALA A 143 -5.78 3.71 -1.19
N ARG A 144 -7.09 3.99 -1.02
CA ARG A 144 -7.74 3.99 0.30
C ARG A 144 -7.85 2.59 0.87
N ASP A 145 -8.23 1.62 0.06
CA ASP A 145 -8.27 0.22 0.48
C ASP A 145 -6.89 -0.32 0.80
N GLN A 146 -5.88 0.01 0.01
CA GLN A 146 -4.51 -0.37 0.35
C GLN A 146 -4.08 0.22 1.71
N ILE A 147 -4.52 1.43 2.08
CA ILE A 147 -4.35 1.95 3.44
C ILE A 147 -5.17 1.20 4.49
N ARG A 148 -6.39 0.75 4.18
CA ARG A 148 -7.19 -0.09 5.10
C ARG A 148 -6.51 -1.43 5.39
N LEU A 149 -5.98 -2.09 4.36
CA LEU A 149 -5.19 -3.31 4.51
C LEU A 149 -3.99 -3.05 5.44
N LEU A 150 -3.17 -2.04 5.13
CA LEU A 150 -2.00 -1.71 5.95
C LEU A 150 -2.37 -1.32 7.39
N ARG A 151 -3.52 -0.66 7.61
CA ARG A 151 -4.04 -0.36 8.96
C ARG A 151 -4.46 -1.62 9.72
N ALA A 152 -5.11 -2.57 9.05
CA ALA A 152 -5.46 -3.86 9.66
C ALA A 152 -4.21 -4.66 10.08
N LEU A 153 -3.09 -4.46 9.39
CA LEU A 153 -1.79 -5.06 9.74
C LEU A 153 -1.05 -4.28 10.84
N ALA A 154 -1.22 -2.96 10.93
CA ALA A 154 -0.50 -2.12 11.90
C ALA A 154 -1.23 -2.00 13.26
N GLY A 155 -2.56 -2.10 13.27
CA GLY A 155 -3.38 -1.90 14.45
C GLY A 155 -3.26 -3.04 15.48
N PRO A 156 -3.54 -2.76 16.77
CA PRO A 156 -3.49 -3.77 17.83
C PRO A 156 -4.67 -4.77 17.76
N GLY A 157 -5.76 -4.40 17.07
CA GLY A 157 -6.97 -5.22 16.92
C GLY A 157 -7.29 -5.55 15.46
N GLY A 158 -8.46 -6.15 15.25
CA GLY A 158 -8.92 -6.61 13.95
C GLY A 158 -8.91 -8.14 13.83
N PRO A 159 -9.27 -8.67 12.66
CA PRO A 159 -9.53 -10.10 12.50
C PRO A 159 -8.28 -10.98 12.42
N LEU A 160 -7.09 -10.39 12.23
CA LEU A 160 -5.80 -11.09 12.20
C LEU A 160 -5.17 -11.14 13.61
N ALA A 161 -4.55 -12.28 13.95
CA ALA A 161 -3.77 -12.40 15.17
C ALA A 161 -2.50 -11.52 15.13
N ALA A 162 -1.96 -11.17 16.30
CA ALA A 162 -0.77 -10.32 16.38
C ALA A 162 0.45 -10.95 15.68
N SER A 163 0.67 -12.25 15.88
CA SER A 163 1.76 -13.01 15.24
C SER A 163 1.65 -13.03 13.71
N ASP A 164 0.43 -13.09 13.18
CA ASP A 164 0.17 -13.11 11.74
C ASP A 164 0.49 -11.75 11.10
N ARG A 165 0.11 -10.66 11.79
CA ARG A 165 0.46 -9.29 11.38
C ARG A 165 1.97 -9.08 11.40
N GLU A 166 2.64 -9.56 12.45
CA GLU A 166 4.10 -9.49 12.57
C GLU A 166 4.81 -10.24 11.45
N LEU A 167 4.35 -11.45 11.12
CA LEU A 167 4.89 -12.24 10.02
C LEU A 167 4.79 -11.53 8.67
N ILE A 168 3.63 -10.91 8.38
CA ILE A 168 3.46 -10.15 7.13
C ILE A 168 4.45 -8.98 7.07
N TRP A 169 4.60 -8.24 8.17
CA TRP A 169 5.56 -7.13 8.24
C TRP A 169 7.02 -7.60 8.15
N GLU A 170 7.36 -8.76 8.73
CA GLU A 170 8.68 -9.39 8.61
C GLU A 170 9.02 -9.62 7.13
N PHE A 171 8.13 -10.29 6.38
CA PHE A 171 8.35 -10.56 4.97
C PHE A 171 8.38 -9.28 4.12
N MET A 172 7.47 -8.34 4.36
CA MET A 172 7.48 -7.03 3.68
C MET A 172 8.74 -6.22 4.00
N GLY A 173 9.31 -6.39 5.20
CA GLY A 173 10.56 -5.80 5.65
C GLY A 173 11.80 -6.50 5.09
N ALA A 174 11.65 -7.68 4.49
CA ALA A 174 12.70 -8.49 3.89
C ALA A 174 12.70 -8.47 2.35
N VAL A 175 11.77 -7.75 1.71
CA VAL A 175 11.70 -7.63 0.24
C VAL A 175 13.07 -7.37 -0.38
N ASN A 176 13.34 -8.11 -1.46
CA ASN A 176 14.61 -8.10 -2.17
C ASN A 176 15.06 -6.66 -2.50
N ALA A 177 16.34 -6.37 -2.28
CA ALA A 177 16.90 -5.02 -2.44
C ALA A 177 16.61 -4.40 -3.82
N GLY A 178 16.66 -5.19 -4.90
CA GLY A 178 16.34 -4.72 -6.26
C GLY A 178 14.87 -4.33 -6.47
N GLN A 179 13.99 -4.70 -5.53
CA GLN A 179 12.58 -4.34 -5.52
C GLN A 179 12.24 -3.29 -4.46
N ARG A 180 13.21 -2.67 -3.78
CA ARG A 180 12.97 -1.63 -2.75
C ARG A 180 12.80 -0.21 -3.29
N TRP A 181 12.30 -0.07 -4.51
CA TRP A 181 11.89 1.21 -5.08
C TRP A 181 10.51 1.66 -4.57
N GLY A 182 10.07 2.85 -4.94
CA GLY A 182 8.75 3.39 -4.57
C GLY A 182 8.70 3.88 -3.13
N VAL A 183 7.93 3.22 -2.26
CA VAL A 183 7.89 3.53 -0.82
C VAL A 183 9.27 3.43 -0.17
N GLY A 184 10.14 2.55 -0.66
CA GLY A 184 11.51 2.44 -0.17
C GLY A 184 12.35 3.72 -0.38
N ALA A 185 12.13 4.44 -1.49
CA ALA A 185 12.79 5.72 -1.74
C ALA A 185 12.38 6.81 -0.73
N ALA A 186 11.20 6.69 -0.13
CA ALA A 186 10.67 7.68 0.82
C ALA A 186 11.12 7.44 2.27
N ALA A 187 11.72 6.28 2.60
CA ALA A 187 12.13 5.94 3.95
C ALA A 187 13.40 6.67 4.43
N GLY A 188 14.20 7.21 3.51
CA GLY A 188 15.52 7.77 3.83
C GLY A 188 16.51 6.69 4.33
N SER A 189 17.69 7.10 4.79
CA SER A 189 18.76 6.19 5.24
C SER A 189 18.55 5.63 6.66
N ALA A 190 17.71 6.28 7.48
CA ALA A 190 17.50 5.92 8.89
C ALA A 190 16.14 5.24 9.17
N GLY A 191 15.22 5.22 8.20
CA GLY A 191 13.87 4.67 8.38
C GLY A 191 13.80 3.17 8.14
N ARG A 192 13.13 2.44 9.04
CA ARG A 192 12.75 1.04 8.80
C ARG A 192 11.57 1.01 7.83
N VAL A 193 11.75 0.37 6.68
CA VAL A 193 10.71 0.23 5.65
C VAL A 193 10.28 -1.21 5.49
N ALA A 194 8.97 -1.42 5.40
CA ALA A 194 8.35 -2.66 4.97
C ALA A 194 7.39 -2.33 3.82
N LEU A 195 7.58 -2.94 2.65
CA LEU A 195 6.84 -2.57 1.45
C LEU A 195 6.44 -3.78 0.61
N LYS A 196 5.50 -3.57 -0.31
CA LYS A 196 5.30 -4.46 -1.46
C LYS A 196 5.06 -3.62 -2.71
N ASN A 197 5.71 -4.03 -3.78
CA ASN A 197 5.59 -3.44 -5.09
C ASN A 197 4.81 -4.33 -6.06
N GLY A 198 4.16 -3.71 -7.05
CA GLY A 198 3.43 -4.38 -8.11
C GLY A 198 3.58 -3.67 -9.45
N TRP A 199 3.95 -4.42 -10.49
CA TRP A 199 4.10 -3.89 -11.84
C TRP A 199 3.71 -4.93 -12.88
N LEU A 200 3.09 -4.48 -13.97
CA LEU A 200 2.87 -5.26 -15.19
C LEU A 200 2.52 -4.34 -16.37
N PRO A 201 2.82 -4.74 -17.61
CA PRO A 201 2.26 -4.08 -18.79
C PRO A 201 0.79 -4.53 -18.97
N ARG A 202 -0.11 -3.61 -19.32
CA ARG A 202 -1.52 -3.92 -19.60
C ARG A 202 -1.82 -3.83 -21.09
N SER A 203 -2.11 -4.98 -21.71
CA SER A 203 -2.62 -5.05 -23.09
C SER A 203 -3.89 -4.19 -23.28
N ALA A 204 -4.81 -4.24 -22.32
CA ALA A 204 -6.05 -3.42 -22.32
C ALA A 204 -5.80 -1.90 -22.27
N ASP A 205 -4.60 -1.47 -21.89
CA ASP A 205 -4.17 -0.06 -21.90
C ASP A 205 -3.14 0.22 -23.01
N GLY A 206 -3.07 -0.64 -24.04
CA GLY A 206 -2.15 -0.48 -25.17
C GLY A 206 -0.69 -0.78 -24.83
N GLY A 207 -0.44 -1.69 -23.88
CA GLY A 207 0.90 -2.07 -23.43
C GLY A 207 1.51 -1.14 -22.38
N LEU A 208 0.76 -0.11 -21.94
CA LEU A 208 1.22 0.80 -20.89
C LEU A 208 1.32 0.11 -19.53
N TRP A 209 2.17 0.66 -18.66
CA TRP A 209 2.57 0.03 -17.41
C TRP A 209 1.73 0.46 -16.22
N VAL A 210 1.31 -0.54 -15.44
CA VAL A 210 0.87 -0.41 -14.05
C VAL A 210 2.11 -0.44 -13.16
N ILE A 211 2.23 0.50 -12.23
CA ILE A 211 3.29 0.59 -11.23
C ILE A 211 2.68 1.04 -9.91
N ASN A 212 2.77 0.17 -8.89
CA ASN A 212 2.20 0.38 -7.56
C ASN A 212 3.26 0.11 -6.49
N SER A 213 3.17 0.85 -5.39
CA SER A 213 3.98 0.65 -4.19
C SER A 213 3.16 0.94 -2.94
N ILE A 214 3.15 0.02 -1.98
CA ILE A 214 2.46 0.16 -0.69
C ILE A 214 3.43 -0.19 0.44
N GLY A 215 3.26 0.38 1.62
CA GLY A 215 4.09 -0.01 2.76
C GLY A 215 3.94 0.85 4.00
N ARG A 216 4.83 0.56 4.95
CA ARG A 216 4.97 1.22 6.25
C ARG A 216 6.40 1.73 6.41
N ILE A 217 6.53 2.96 6.89
CA ILE A 217 7.81 3.61 7.20
C ILE A 217 7.81 3.97 8.68
N ARG A 218 8.89 3.59 9.38
CA ARG A 218 9.13 3.96 10.78
C ARG A 218 10.46 4.67 10.93
N ASP A 219 10.42 5.95 11.29
CA ASP A 219 11.58 6.86 11.40
C ASP A 219 11.42 7.86 12.56
N GLY A 220 10.76 7.43 13.64
CA GLY A 220 10.34 8.26 14.78
C GLY A 220 8.82 8.45 14.82
N HIS A 221 8.19 8.39 13.65
CA HIS A 221 6.75 8.27 13.47
C HIS A 221 6.41 6.93 12.82
N ASP A 222 5.12 6.60 12.74
CA ASP A 222 4.64 5.39 12.11
C ASP A 222 3.71 5.70 10.94
N TYR A 223 4.25 5.66 9.72
CA TYR A 223 3.55 6.07 8.52
C TYR A 223 3.09 4.86 7.69
N LEU A 224 1.89 4.97 7.13
CA LEU A 224 1.41 4.08 6.07
C LEU A 224 1.23 4.88 4.78
N ILE A 225 1.63 4.30 3.66
CA ILE A 225 1.51 4.94 2.34
C ILE A 225 1.18 3.91 1.26
N ALA A 226 0.29 4.29 0.35
CA ALA A 226 -0.04 3.56 -0.86
C ALA A 226 -0.04 4.52 -2.04
N VAL A 227 0.81 4.25 -3.04
CA VAL A 227 0.91 5.00 -4.30
C VAL A 227 0.61 4.06 -5.45
N LEU A 228 -0.47 4.33 -6.17
CA LEU A 228 -0.94 3.51 -7.29
C LEU A 228 -0.88 4.31 -8.57
N SER A 229 -0.30 3.74 -9.62
CA SER A 229 -0.20 4.38 -10.92
C SER A 229 -0.40 3.38 -12.06
N ASP A 230 -1.01 3.84 -13.14
CA ASP A 230 -1.11 3.10 -14.39
C ASP A 230 -0.97 4.00 -15.59
N ARG A 231 -1.00 3.39 -16.78
CA ARG A 231 -0.84 4.08 -18.07
C ARG A 231 0.50 4.80 -18.21
N ASN A 232 1.52 4.29 -17.54
CA ASN A 232 2.88 4.78 -17.66
C ASN A 232 3.49 4.30 -18.98
N ALA A 233 4.23 5.17 -19.66
CA ALA A 233 4.84 4.84 -20.97
C ALA A 233 5.81 3.65 -20.88
N THR A 234 6.62 3.61 -19.82
CA THR A 234 7.53 2.51 -19.50
C THR A 234 7.44 2.14 -18.02
N LYS A 235 8.00 0.99 -17.66
CA LYS A 235 8.12 0.56 -16.27
C LYS A 235 8.94 1.59 -15.47
N GLU A 236 10.07 2.02 -16.01
CA GLU A 236 11.04 2.92 -15.39
C GLU A 236 10.42 4.31 -15.16
N ALA A 237 9.69 4.84 -16.14
CA ALA A 237 9.00 6.12 -16.01
C ALA A 237 7.94 6.08 -14.88
N GLY A 238 7.21 4.97 -14.76
CA GLY A 238 6.24 4.80 -13.69
C GLY A 238 6.88 4.58 -12.31
N ILE A 239 8.00 3.86 -12.22
CA ILE A 239 8.78 3.75 -10.96
C ILE A 239 9.22 5.14 -10.51
N ALA A 240 9.82 5.93 -11.42
CA ALA A 240 10.26 7.28 -11.11
C ALA A 240 9.11 8.20 -10.67
N LEU A 241 7.92 8.07 -11.27
CA LEU A 241 6.73 8.79 -10.83
C LEU A 241 6.29 8.39 -9.41
N VAL A 242 6.18 7.08 -9.15
CA VAL A 242 5.77 6.55 -7.84
C VAL A 242 6.74 6.97 -6.74
N GLU A 243 8.05 6.92 -6.99
CA GLU A 243 9.08 7.39 -6.06
C GLU A 243 8.97 8.87 -5.76
N ARG A 244 8.93 9.73 -6.80
CA ARG A 244 8.79 11.18 -6.62
C ARG A 244 7.56 11.53 -5.77
N VAL A 245 6.44 10.87 -6.02
CA VAL A 245 5.19 11.09 -5.25
C VAL A 245 5.32 10.58 -3.83
N ALA A 246 5.89 9.38 -3.62
CA ALA A 246 6.10 8.83 -2.28
C ALA A 246 6.98 9.76 -1.44
N VAL A 247 8.14 10.19 -1.96
CA VAL A 247 9.03 11.15 -1.30
C VAL A 247 8.30 12.47 -0.99
N THR A 248 7.64 13.06 -2.00
CA THR A 248 6.93 14.35 -1.84
C THR A 248 5.87 14.30 -0.74
N VAL A 249 5.08 13.22 -0.68
CA VAL A 249 4.02 13.05 0.33
C VAL A 249 4.62 12.82 1.72
N MET A 250 5.64 11.97 1.81
CA MET A 250 6.28 11.66 3.10
C MET A 250 6.99 12.88 3.69
N ASP A 251 7.72 13.65 2.89
CA ASP A 251 8.39 14.87 3.37
C ASP A 251 7.40 15.90 3.90
N ALA A 252 6.25 16.05 3.24
CA ALA A 252 5.19 16.95 3.71
C ALA A 252 4.52 16.46 5.01
N LEU A 253 4.36 15.14 5.19
CA LEU A 253 3.87 14.57 6.44
C LEU A 253 4.87 14.80 7.59
N ARG A 254 6.17 14.56 7.37
CA ARG A 254 7.23 14.81 8.36
C ARG A 254 7.31 16.28 8.78
N GLN A 255 7.17 17.22 7.84
CA GLN A 255 7.20 18.66 8.16
C GLN A 255 6.03 19.12 9.06
N THR A 256 4.96 18.32 9.15
CA THR A 256 3.84 18.62 10.04
C THR A 256 4.15 18.25 11.50
N THR A 257 5.15 17.40 11.73
CA THR A 257 5.48 16.86 13.06
C THR A 257 6.67 17.55 13.72
N SER A 258 7.43 18.35 12.97
CA SER A 258 8.57 19.14 13.47
C SER A 258 8.19 20.53 14.00
N ARG A 259 6.89 20.82 14.20
CA ARG A 259 6.39 22.05 14.84
C ARG A 259 5.71 21.70 16.15
#